data_AF-A0A6L6GDN7-F1
#
_entry.id   AF-A0A6L6GDN7-F1
#
_cell.length_a   1.000
_cell.length_b   1.000
_cell.length_c   1.000
_cell.angle_alpha   90.00
_cell.angle_beta   90.00
_cell.angle_gamma   90.00
#
_symmetry.space_group_name_H-M   'P 1'
#
loop_
_entity.id
_entity.type
_entity.pdbx_description
1 polymer ?
#
loop_
_entity_poly.entity_id
_entity_poly.type
_entity_poly.pdbx_seq_one_letter_code
_entity_poly.pdbx_strand_id
1 'polypeptide(L)'
;MSNNLLFDYIDNIESNLAVNVKKTLTEYDIWYKNDTLVWKADSFEGRPQFYPIYQYQNYYSYSPLALIFFKKNLNVNRAFLSSLDKNENFYSGEETIDKDIRRIGGAISFTKKIRKESEAVEKITEALIKDVIETENNYPNFVNIILCGGKDSLNLLLLPWSNPVLVVSAEPNYSLVVEFIKENNLDYKIEVLLDEENLKIKNKEILINTCLMDLRHARWGAALVEISNRYDTKAIFWLGQGADAFTTPNWKSFFHNTSTRKKRLNKLRQVFGLRLINQTPEGFANAMWSRIAMWQGVHTSFMRALTGCLVLSAYHGREMSKVLVELDLNMAIQRDIRSIIGEKLFGKQVKYPAINPGPQVSEFRAGLHQPQLFFNQMEKLENIKVIT
;
A
#
# COMPACT_ATOMS: atom_id res chain seq x y z
N MET A 1 -28.12 -21.19 2.20
CA MET A 1 -27.43 -20.52 3.34
C MET A 1 -26.16 -19.75 2.91
N SER A 2 -26.08 -19.18 1.70
CA SER A 2 -24.83 -18.62 1.14
C SER A 2 -24.80 -17.10 0.93
N ASN A 3 -25.85 -16.36 1.28
CA ASN A 3 -25.93 -14.91 1.03
C ASN A 3 -25.46 -14.01 2.19
N ASN A 4 -25.44 -14.47 3.47
CA ASN A 4 -25.30 -13.55 4.62
C ASN A 4 -23.99 -12.74 4.73
N LEU A 5 -22.84 -13.24 4.28
CA LEU A 5 -21.55 -12.58 4.61
C LEU A 5 -21.12 -11.44 3.67
N LEU A 6 -21.71 -11.34 2.47
CA LEU A 6 -21.56 -10.13 1.65
C LEU A 6 -22.27 -8.97 2.35
N PHE A 7 -23.44 -9.25 2.93
CA PHE A 7 -24.19 -8.31 3.74
C PHE A 7 -23.40 -7.94 5.00
N ASP A 8 -22.74 -8.86 5.70
CA ASP A 8 -21.97 -8.48 6.91
C ASP A 8 -20.90 -7.38 6.67
N TYR A 9 -20.23 -7.37 5.51
CA TYR A 9 -19.29 -6.28 5.18
C TYR A 9 -20.01 -4.98 4.80
N ILE A 10 -21.14 -5.09 4.11
CA ILE A 10 -21.96 -3.95 3.70
C ILE A 10 -22.64 -3.33 4.91
N ASP A 11 -23.24 -4.15 5.76
CA ASP A 11 -23.79 -3.80 7.06
C ASP A 11 -22.71 -3.15 7.91
N ASN A 12 -21.47 -3.67 7.89
CA ASN A 12 -20.34 -3.01 8.56
C ASN A 12 -20.02 -1.64 7.94
N ILE A 13 -19.99 -1.50 6.61
CA ILE A 13 -19.83 -0.19 5.97
C ILE A 13 -20.98 0.72 6.41
N GLU A 14 -22.23 0.32 6.21
CA GLU A 14 -23.43 1.11 6.51
C GLU A 14 -23.53 1.49 7.99
N SER A 15 -23.19 0.57 8.90
CA SER A 15 -23.16 0.82 10.34
C SER A 15 -21.99 1.72 10.76
N ASN A 16 -20.85 1.64 10.03
CA ASN A 16 -19.64 2.41 10.30
C ASN A 16 -19.46 3.61 9.34
N LEU A 17 -20.48 3.98 8.56
CA LEU A 17 -20.54 5.21 7.78
C LEU A 17 -20.73 6.45 8.69
N ALA A 18 -20.21 6.40 9.91
CA ALA A 18 -20.08 7.54 10.77
C ALA A 18 -19.19 8.56 10.06
N VAL A 19 -19.78 9.71 9.71
CA VAL A 19 -19.05 10.80 9.09
C VAL A 19 -18.33 11.56 10.20
N ASN A 20 -17.01 11.42 10.24
CA ASN A 20 -16.20 12.25 11.13
C ASN A 20 -16.03 13.64 10.50
N VAL A 21 -16.55 14.67 11.18
CA VAL A 21 -16.53 16.05 10.68
C VAL A 21 -15.31 16.78 11.24
N LYS A 22 -14.51 17.34 10.34
CA LYS A 22 -13.35 18.17 10.68
C LYS A 22 -13.36 19.43 9.84
N LYS A 23 -12.79 20.52 10.35
CA LYS A 23 -12.58 21.73 9.53
C LYS A 23 -11.52 21.48 8.46
N THR A 24 -10.39 20.91 8.87
CA THR A 24 -9.26 20.56 8.02
C THR A 24 -8.87 19.11 8.27
N LEU A 25 -8.72 18.36 7.18
CA LEU A 25 -8.30 16.96 7.21
C LEU A 25 -6.86 16.82 6.73
N THR A 26 -6.13 15.84 7.25
CA THR A 26 -4.76 15.51 6.81
C THR A 26 -4.68 14.06 6.35
N GLU A 27 -3.58 13.68 5.69
CA GLU A 27 -3.32 12.27 5.36
C GLU A 27 -3.26 11.40 6.63
N TYR A 28 -2.69 11.95 7.70
CA TYR A 28 -2.60 11.26 8.99
C TYR A 28 -3.97 10.92 9.57
N ASP A 29 -4.92 11.85 9.48
CA ASP A 29 -6.28 11.62 9.99
C ASP A 29 -7.00 10.48 9.28
N ILE A 30 -6.70 10.24 8.00
CA ILE A 30 -7.30 9.16 7.22
C ILE A 30 -6.57 7.85 7.48
N TRP A 31 -5.24 7.87 7.48
CA TRP A 31 -4.44 6.63 7.45
C TRP A 31 -4.04 6.08 8.80
N TYR A 32 -3.96 6.91 9.83
CA TYR A 32 -3.50 6.53 11.16
C TYR A 32 -4.65 6.47 12.18
N LYS A 33 -5.90 6.45 11.72
CA LYS A 33 -7.14 6.31 12.52
C LYS A 33 -7.97 5.14 12.04
N ASN A 34 -8.26 4.15 12.89
CA ASN A 34 -9.02 2.95 12.49
C ASN A 34 -10.55 3.06 12.67
N ASP A 35 -11.06 4.17 13.18
CA ASP A 35 -12.44 4.33 13.65
C ASP A 35 -13.42 4.88 12.60
N THR A 36 -12.89 5.36 11.48
CA THR A 36 -13.66 6.14 10.51
C THR A 36 -13.39 5.63 9.10
N LEU A 37 -14.45 5.51 8.30
CA LEU A 37 -14.36 5.13 6.89
C LEU A 37 -14.55 6.33 5.95
N VAL A 38 -15.40 7.30 6.33
CA VAL A 38 -15.68 8.51 5.56
C VAL A 38 -15.53 9.75 6.44
N TRP A 39 -14.75 10.72 5.99
CA TRP A 39 -14.56 12.01 6.67
C TRP A 39 -15.23 13.11 5.87
N LYS A 40 -15.74 14.13 6.56
CA LYS A 40 -16.20 15.38 5.93
C LYS A 40 -15.30 16.52 6.39
N ALA A 41 -14.76 17.28 5.44
CA ALA A 41 -13.97 18.47 5.77
C ALA A 41 -14.05 19.57 4.72
N ASP A 42 -13.96 20.82 5.16
CA ASP A 42 -14.00 21.98 4.26
C ASP A 42 -12.74 22.07 3.39
N SER A 43 -11.63 21.53 3.90
CA SER A 43 -10.33 21.53 3.23
C SER A 43 -9.49 20.31 3.60
N PHE A 44 -8.55 19.99 2.72
CA PHE A 44 -7.53 18.97 2.94
C PHE A 44 -6.15 19.62 2.97
N GLU A 45 -5.39 19.41 4.04
CA GLU A 45 -4.03 19.90 4.20
C GLU A 45 -3.01 18.81 3.84
N GLY A 46 -2.05 19.19 3.01
CA GLY A 46 -1.01 18.31 2.49
C GLY A 46 -1.32 17.80 1.09
N ARG A 47 -0.47 16.90 0.62
CA ARG A 47 -0.54 16.34 -0.72
C ARG A 47 -0.16 14.86 -0.64
N PRO A 48 -1.12 13.94 -0.49
CA PRO A 48 -0.83 12.51 -0.36
C PRO A 48 0.02 12.01 -1.53
N GLN A 49 1.06 11.25 -1.22
CA GLN A 49 2.07 10.84 -2.22
C GLN A 49 2.12 9.33 -2.43
N PHE A 50 1.87 8.56 -1.37
CA PHE A 50 1.91 7.10 -1.40
C PHE A 50 0.55 6.51 -1.12
N TYR A 51 -0.06 6.86 0.01
CA TYR A 51 -1.35 6.32 0.36
C TYR A 51 -2.46 7.01 -0.45
N PRO A 52 -3.28 6.26 -1.20
CA PRO A 52 -4.34 6.85 -1.99
C PRO A 52 -5.43 7.41 -1.07
N ILE A 53 -5.86 8.63 -1.37
CA ILE A 53 -7.02 9.25 -0.75
C ILE A 53 -7.97 9.65 -1.88
N TYR A 54 -9.23 9.32 -1.70
CA TYR A 54 -10.30 9.58 -2.65
C TYR A 54 -11.22 10.66 -2.09
N GLN A 55 -11.75 11.49 -2.99
CA GLN A 55 -12.58 12.63 -2.68
C GLN A 55 -13.87 12.58 -3.49
N TYR A 56 -14.99 12.81 -2.81
CA TYR A 56 -16.29 13.15 -3.39
C TYR A 56 -16.80 14.43 -2.72
N GLN A 57 -16.87 15.55 -3.45
CA GLN A 57 -17.17 16.86 -2.86
C GLN A 57 -16.24 17.18 -1.66
N ASN A 58 -16.81 17.42 -0.48
CA ASN A 58 -16.09 17.63 0.79
C ASN A 58 -15.98 16.34 1.63
N TYR A 59 -16.21 15.17 1.04
CA TYR A 59 -16.05 13.87 1.67
C TYR A 59 -14.77 13.18 1.18
N TYR A 60 -14.09 12.51 2.10
CA TYR A 60 -12.82 11.84 1.86
C TYR A 60 -12.86 10.41 2.38
N SER A 61 -12.12 9.51 1.74
CA SER A 61 -11.91 8.14 2.22
C SER A 61 -10.62 7.55 1.64
N TYR A 62 -10.08 6.52 2.29
CA TYR A 62 -9.08 5.65 1.67
C TYR A 62 -9.71 4.65 0.70
N SER A 63 -11.04 4.47 0.70
CA SER A 63 -11.77 3.50 -0.13
C SER A 63 -12.76 4.18 -1.08
N PRO A 64 -12.65 3.99 -2.42
CA PRO A 64 -13.66 4.48 -3.36
C PRO A 64 -15.03 3.83 -3.12
N LEU A 65 -15.03 2.54 -2.76
CA LEU A 65 -16.24 1.80 -2.45
C LEU A 65 -17.03 2.47 -1.31
N ALA A 66 -16.35 2.87 -0.24
CA ALA A 66 -16.99 3.58 0.87
C ALA A 66 -17.72 4.85 0.43
N LEU A 67 -17.12 5.63 -0.47
CA LEU A 67 -17.73 6.85 -1.00
C LEU A 67 -18.92 6.54 -1.92
N ILE A 68 -18.88 5.44 -2.68
CA ILE A 68 -20.02 4.95 -3.48
C ILE A 68 -21.20 4.61 -2.56
N PHE A 69 -20.95 3.87 -1.48
CA PHE A 69 -21.99 3.55 -0.48
C PHE A 69 -22.54 4.80 0.20
N PHE A 70 -21.66 5.71 0.62
CA PHE A 70 -22.06 6.98 1.22
C PHE A 70 -23.01 7.79 0.31
N LYS A 71 -22.70 7.83 -0.99
CA LYS A 71 -23.49 8.54 -2.01
C LYS A 71 -24.77 7.79 -2.41
N LYS A 72 -24.86 6.48 -2.13
CA LYS A 72 -25.95 5.57 -2.53
C LYS A 72 -26.18 5.43 -4.04
N ASN A 73 -25.21 5.84 -4.85
CA ASN A 73 -25.24 5.63 -6.28
C ASN A 73 -23.84 5.48 -6.85
N LEU A 74 -23.75 4.77 -7.97
CA LEU A 74 -22.55 4.60 -8.77
C LEU A 74 -22.77 5.30 -10.11
N ASN A 75 -22.14 6.45 -10.31
CA ASN A 75 -22.17 7.18 -11.58
C ASN A 75 -20.99 6.71 -12.45
N VAL A 76 -21.23 5.75 -13.33
CA VAL A 76 -20.17 5.04 -14.05
C VAL A 76 -19.29 5.99 -14.85
N ASN A 77 -17.97 5.93 -14.62
CA ASN A 77 -16.99 6.69 -15.39
C ASN A 77 -16.54 5.90 -16.63
N ARG A 78 -17.15 6.21 -17.79
CA ARG A 78 -16.78 5.55 -19.06
C ARG A 78 -15.36 5.85 -19.52
N ALA A 79 -14.78 7.01 -19.15
CA ALA A 79 -13.40 7.34 -19.49
C ALA A 79 -12.40 6.47 -18.72
N PHE A 80 -12.64 6.27 -17.42
CA PHE A 80 -11.91 5.30 -16.60
C PHE A 80 -12.01 3.90 -17.21
N LEU A 81 -13.22 3.41 -17.51
CA LEU A 81 -13.40 2.07 -18.08
C LEU A 81 -12.66 1.90 -19.42
N SER A 82 -12.64 2.94 -20.25
CA SER A 82 -11.95 2.93 -21.55
C SER A 82 -10.43 2.98 -21.42
N SER A 83 -9.90 3.44 -20.29
CA SER A 83 -8.47 3.55 -20.01
C SER A 83 -7.90 2.36 -19.24
N LEU A 84 -8.74 1.42 -18.80
CA LEU A 84 -8.30 0.13 -18.25
C LEU A 84 -7.63 -0.70 -19.36
N ASP A 85 -6.30 -0.65 -19.44
CA ASP A 85 -5.53 -1.55 -20.28
C ASP A 85 -5.57 -2.96 -19.69
N LYS A 86 -6.09 -3.91 -20.47
CA LYS A 86 -6.15 -5.34 -20.08
C LYS A 86 -4.78 -5.94 -19.77
N ASN A 87 -3.69 -5.29 -20.19
CA ASN A 87 -2.32 -5.77 -19.99
C ASN A 87 -1.59 -5.08 -18.82
N GLU A 88 -2.18 -4.05 -18.20
CA GLU A 88 -1.57 -3.40 -17.04
C GLU A 88 -2.07 -4.03 -15.74
N ASN A 89 -1.16 -4.18 -14.77
CA ASN A 89 -1.49 -4.76 -13.46
C ASN A 89 -2.18 -3.78 -12.51
N PHE A 90 -2.32 -2.51 -12.89
CA PHE A 90 -2.95 -1.47 -12.08
C PHE A 90 -3.34 -0.26 -12.95
N TYR A 91 -4.35 0.48 -12.51
CA TYR A 91 -4.72 1.77 -13.08
C TYR A 91 -3.83 2.88 -12.50
N SER A 92 -3.24 3.72 -13.35
CA SER A 92 -2.23 4.72 -12.93
C SER A 92 -2.76 6.15 -12.80
N GLY A 93 -4.05 6.38 -13.09
CA GLY A 93 -4.65 7.70 -13.13
C GLY A 93 -5.24 8.19 -11.81
N GLU A 94 -5.94 9.32 -11.92
CA GLU A 94 -6.64 9.97 -10.80
C GLU A 94 -8.13 9.65 -10.79
N GLU A 95 -8.67 9.16 -11.90
CA GLU A 95 -10.08 8.80 -12.01
C GLU A 95 -10.37 7.48 -11.29
N THR A 96 -11.64 7.23 -11.01
CA THR A 96 -12.10 5.94 -10.49
C THR A 96 -13.25 5.41 -11.35
N ILE A 97 -13.76 4.23 -11.01
CA ILE A 97 -14.96 3.65 -11.63
C ILE A 97 -16.20 4.53 -11.50
N ASP A 98 -16.21 5.47 -10.54
CA ASP A 98 -17.24 6.47 -10.36
C ASP A 98 -16.73 7.86 -10.79
N LYS A 99 -17.50 8.58 -11.60
CA LYS A 99 -17.09 9.86 -12.20
C LYS A 99 -17.04 11.02 -11.20
N ASP A 100 -17.71 10.88 -10.06
CA ASP A 100 -17.74 11.92 -9.02
C ASP A 100 -16.66 11.70 -7.96
N ILE A 101 -16.01 10.53 -7.98
CA ILE A 101 -14.94 10.17 -7.04
C ILE A 101 -13.61 10.23 -7.77
N ARG A 102 -12.70 11.04 -7.24
CA ARG A 102 -11.33 11.17 -7.75
C ARG A 102 -10.32 10.92 -6.66
N ARG A 103 -9.15 10.43 -7.04
CA ARG A 103 -7.97 10.39 -6.17
C ARG A 103 -7.37 11.79 -6.05
N ILE A 104 -6.95 12.19 -4.85
CA ILE A 104 -6.25 13.46 -4.60
C ILE A 104 -4.80 13.20 -4.19
N GLY A 105 -3.91 14.16 -4.47
CA GLY A 105 -2.51 14.08 -4.08
C GLY A 105 -1.55 14.51 -5.19
N GLY A 106 -0.41 13.84 -5.28
CA GLY A 106 0.49 14.00 -6.42
C GLY A 106 1.93 13.59 -6.16
N ALA A 107 2.76 13.83 -7.17
CA ALA A 107 4.17 13.53 -7.15
C ALA A 107 4.91 14.24 -5.99
N ILE A 108 5.89 13.52 -5.44
CA ILE A 108 6.83 14.03 -4.43
C ILE A 108 7.60 15.22 -5.00
N SER A 109 7.77 16.28 -4.21
CA SER A 109 8.63 17.41 -4.59
C SER A 109 9.92 17.36 -3.79
N PHE A 110 10.99 16.82 -4.39
CA PHE A 110 12.27 16.65 -3.70
C PHE A 110 12.99 17.98 -3.47
N THR A 111 13.41 18.25 -2.23
CA THR A 111 14.22 19.43 -1.89
C THR A 111 15.72 19.17 -1.93
N LYS A 112 16.15 17.89 -2.00
CA LYS A 112 17.56 17.46 -2.18
C LYS A 112 18.53 18.01 -1.11
N LYS A 113 18.09 18.06 0.16
CA LYS A 113 18.90 18.52 1.30
C LYS A 113 19.84 17.43 1.82
N ILE A 114 19.36 16.18 1.93
CA ILE A 114 20.12 15.05 2.44
C ILE A 114 20.92 14.45 1.27
N ARG A 115 22.22 14.70 1.24
CA ARG A 115 23.09 14.36 0.09
C ARG A 115 24.09 13.25 0.41
N LYS A 116 24.37 12.96 1.68
CA LYS A 116 25.33 11.92 2.10
C LYS A 116 24.60 10.63 2.44
N GLU A 117 25.19 9.49 2.06
CA GLU A 117 24.64 8.16 2.36
C GLU A 117 24.46 7.95 3.88
N SER A 118 25.48 8.28 4.67
CA SER A 118 25.42 8.11 6.13
C SER A 118 24.33 8.95 6.79
N GLU A 119 24.14 10.18 6.32
CA GLU A 119 23.07 11.07 6.78
C GLU A 119 21.68 10.53 6.40
N ALA A 120 21.53 9.98 5.19
CA ALA A 120 20.29 9.32 4.78
C ALA A 120 19.98 8.10 5.63
N VAL A 121 20.97 7.23 5.89
CA VAL A 121 20.80 6.08 6.78
C VAL A 121 20.36 6.52 8.19
N GLU A 122 21.02 7.52 8.75
CA GLU A 122 20.68 8.08 10.07
C GLU A 122 19.24 8.60 10.10
N LYS A 123 18.88 9.50 9.18
CA LYS A 123 17.55 10.13 9.13
C LYS A 123 16.43 9.15 8.86
N ILE A 124 16.65 8.17 7.97
CA ILE A 124 15.67 7.11 7.70
C ILE A 124 15.45 6.25 8.95
N THR A 125 16.53 5.85 9.62
CA THR A 125 16.44 5.04 10.85
C THR A 125 15.69 5.80 11.96
N GLU A 126 16.06 7.06 12.21
CA GLU A 126 15.39 7.93 13.19
C GLU A 126 13.89 8.08 12.89
N ALA A 127 13.54 8.29 11.62
CA ALA A 127 12.15 8.45 11.20
C ALA A 127 11.33 7.17 11.38
N LEU A 128 11.87 6.00 10.97
CA LEU A 128 11.22 4.71 11.15
C LEU A 128 10.89 4.43 12.63
N ILE A 129 11.86 4.65 13.52
CA ILE A 129 11.68 4.46 14.96
C ILE A 129 10.59 5.41 15.48
N LYS A 130 10.65 6.69 15.10
CA LYS A 130 9.70 7.70 15.57
C LYS A 130 8.27 7.42 15.11
N ASP A 131 8.08 7.04 13.85
CA ASP A 131 6.76 6.73 13.29
C ASP A 131 6.14 5.48 13.96
N VAL A 132 6.95 4.45 14.26
CA VAL A 132 6.48 3.27 15.01
C VAL A 132 6.08 3.64 16.44
N ILE A 133 6.93 4.36 17.17
CA ILE A 133 6.64 4.77 18.55
C ILE A 133 5.38 5.62 18.61
N GLU A 134 5.23 6.60 17.70
CA GLU A 134 4.02 7.42 17.63
C GLU A 134 2.77 6.56 17.37
N THR A 135 2.86 5.57 16.49
CA THR A 135 1.75 4.67 16.19
C THR A 135 1.38 3.80 17.39
N GLU A 136 2.35 3.16 18.05
CA GLU A 136 2.08 2.32 19.23
C GLU A 136 1.52 3.12 20.41
N ASN A 137 1.97 4.36 20.59
CA ASN A 137 1.41 5.26 21.61
C ASN A 137 -0.06 5.60 21.36
N ASN A 138 -0.48 5.69 20.09
CA ASN A 138 -1.89 5.90 19.73
C ASN A 138 -2.74 4.64 19.83
N TYR A 139 -2.10 3.46 19.78
CA TYR A 139 -2.76 2.15 19.78
C TYR A 139 -2.13 1.21 20.82
N PRO A 140 -2.20 1.56 22.11
CA PRO A 140 -1.63 0.72 23.15
C PRO A 140 -2.36 -0.63 23.18
N ASN A 141 -1.61 -1.72 23.36
CA ASN A 141 -2.09 -3.10 23.43
C ASN A 141 -2.61 -3.70 22.11
N PHE A 142 -2.41 -3.03 20.98
CA PHE A 142 -2.66 -3.64 19.67
C PHE A 142 -1.58 -4.68 19.36
N VAL A 143 -1.86 -5.63 18.47
CA VAL A 143 -0.83 -6.55 17.98
C VAL A 143 -0.26 -6.03 16.66
N ASN A 144 1.06 -5.92 16.56
CA ASN A 144 1.77 -5.60 15.32
C ASN A 144 1.91 -6.88 14.48
N ILE A 145 1.23 -6.93 13.34
CA ILE A 145 1.31 -8.04 12.39
C ILE A 145 2.29 -7.65 11.29
N ILE A 146 3.50 -8.20 11.30
CA ILE A 146 4.54 -7.85 10.33
C ILE A 146 4.49 -8.83 9.15
N LEU A 147 4.06 -8.36 7.97
CA LEU A 147 4.13 -9.17 6.75
C LEU A 147 5.54 -9.18 6.21
N CYS A 148 6.19 -10.34 6.29
CA CYS A 148 7.62 -10.46 6.07
C CYS A 148 7.97 -11.38 4.90
N GLY A 149 8.95 -10.97 4.10
CA GLY A 149 9.57 -11.81 3.08
C GLY A 149 10.88 -11.23 2.55
N GLY A 150 10.91 -9.94 2.22
CA GLY A 150 12.09 -9.28 1.69
C GLY A 150 12.86 -8.44 2.69
N LYS A 151 14.05 -7.97 2.30
CA LYS A 151 14.95 -7.14 3.12
C LYS A 151 14.24 -5.93 3.74
N ASP A 152 13.34 -5.29 2.99
CA ASP A 152 12.55 -4.14 3.46
C ASP A 152 11.72 -4.52 4.68
N SER A 153 10.92 -5.59 4.59
CA SER A 153 10.12 -6.13 5.69
C SER A 153 10.93 -6.82 6.79
N LEU A 154 12.13 -7.33 6.50
CA LEU A 154 13.03 -7.90 7.51
C LEU A 154 13.57 -6.82 8.44
N ASN A 155 13.83 -5.61 7.92
CA ASN A 155 14.23 -4.47 8.75
C ASN A 155 13.16 -4.08 9.77
N LEU A 156 11.88 -4.32 9.48
CA LEU A 156 10.81 -4.06 10.44
C LEU A 156 10.94 -4.93 11.70
N LEU A 157 11.50 -6.13 11.60
CA LEU A 157 11.71 -7.00 12.76
C LEU A 157 12.78 -6.46 13.73
N LEU A 158 13.57 -5.48 13.29
CA LEU A 158 14.65 -4.87 14.06
C LEU A 158 14.22 -3.56 14.75
N LEU A 159 12.98 -3.12 14.54
CA LEU A 159 12.43 -1.94 15.17
C LEU A 159 12.13 -2.20 16.66
N PRO A 160 12.19 -1.15 17.51
CA PRO A 160 11.97 -1.28 18.95
C PRO A 160 10.48 -1.34 19.29
N TRP A 161 9.81 -2.43 18.93
CA TRP A 161 8.38 -2.63 19.21
C TRP A 161 8.10 -2.71 20.71
N SER A 162 7.09 -1.97 21.17
CA SER A 162 6.57 -2.03 22.54
C SER A 162 5.30 -2.87 22.67
N ASN A 163 4.51 -2.95 21.60
CA ASN A 163 3.34 -3.82 21.51
C ASN A 163 3.75 -5.25 21.11
N PRO A 164 2.90 -6.27 21.39
CA PRO A 164 3.14 -7.63 20.92
C PRO A 164 3.31 -7.72 19.40
N VAL A 165 4.23 -8.56 18.95
CA VAL A 165 4.54 -8.75 17.52
C VAL A 165 4.19 -10.17 17.09
N LEU A 166 3.46 -10.29 15.98
CA LEU A 166 3.28 -11.52 15.21
C LEU A 166 3.93 -11.34 13.84
N VAL A 167 4.89 -12.19 13.51
CA VAL A 167 5.47 -12.24 12.16
C VAL A 167 4.64 -13.19 11.32
N VAL A 168 4.30 -12.76 10.10
CA VAL A 168 3.60 -13.61 9.13
C VAL A 168 4.36 -13.63 7.82
N SER A 169 4.55 -14.81 7.26
CA SER A 169 5.29 -14.99 6.01
C SER A 169 4.70 -16.12 5.16
N ALA A 170 5.02 -16.13 3.87
CA ALA A 170 4.53 -17.15 2.94
C ALA A 170 5.70 -17.79 2.19
N GLU A 171 5.47 -18.98 1.63
CA GLU A 171 6.40 -19.57 0.69
C GLU A 171 6.63 -18.66 -0.54
N PRO A 172 7.84 -18.62 -1.10
CA PRO A 172 9.05 -19.38 -0.72
C PRO A 172 9.89 -18.74 0.40
N ASN A 173 9.44 -17.64 1.03
CA ASN A 173 10.24 -16.89 2.00
C ASN A 173 10.08 -17.35 3.44
N TYR A 174 9.06 -18.15 3.76
CA TYR A 174 8.75 -18.55 5.13
C TYR A 174 9.98 -19.12 5.86
N SER A 175 10.66 -20.10 5.25
CA SER A 175 11.88 -20.70 5.82
C SER A 175 13.02 -19.69 6.01
N LEU A 176 13.17 -18.74 5.08
CA LEU A 176 14.19 -17.68 5.15
C LEU A 176 13.91 -16.68 6.28
N VAL A 177 12.64 -16.37 6.53
CA VAL A 177 12.24 -15.50 7.65
C VAL A 177 12.45 -16.22 8.98
N VAL A 178 12.13 -17.51 9.08
CA VAL A 178 12.44 -18.33 10.27
C VAL A 178 13.94 -18.32 10.56
N GLU A 179 14.76 -18.54 9.53
CA GLU A 179 16.22 -18.49 9.65
C GLU A 179 16.71 -17.10 10.10
N PHE A 180 16.17 -16.03 9.52
CA PHE A 180 16.51 -14.67 9.91
C PHE A 180 16.21 -14.39 11.40
N ILE A 181 15.03 -14.79 11.89
CA ILE A 181 14.65 -14.65 13.30
C ILE A 181 15.66 -15.38 14.20
N LYS A 182 15.98 -16.63 13.84
CA LYS A 182 16.95 -17.46 14.58
C LYS A 182 18.36 -16.87 14.59
N GLU A 183 18.91 -16.56 13.42
CA GLU A 183 20.30 -16.09 13.24
C GLU A 183 20.57 -14.74 13.90
N ASN A 184 19.53 -13.90 14.04
CA ASN A 184 19.64 -12.61 14.70
C ASN A 184 19.26 -12.66 16.19
N ASN A 185 18.83 -13.82 16.71
CA ASN A 185 18.33 -14.00 18.09
C ASN A 185 17.14 -13.09 18.40
N LEU A 186 16.14 -13.09 17.52
CA LEU A 186 14.87 -12.40 17.72
C LEU A 186 13.87 -13.37 18.35
N ASP A 187 13.07 -12.90 19.30
CA ASP A 187 12.07 -13.70 20.01
C ASP A 187 10.65 -13.37 19.51
N TYR A 188 10.39 -13.71 18.24
CA TYR A 188 9.08 -13.47 17.62
C TYR A 188 8.37 -14.78 17.30
N LYS A 189 7.06 -14.81 17.56
CA LYS A 189 6.18 -15.82 16.99
C LYS A 189 6.07 -15.58 15.49
N ILE A 190 6.19 -16.65 14.71
CA ILE A 190 5.97 -16.63 13.26
C ILE A 190 4.85 -17.60 12.86
N GLU A 191 4.00 -17.16 11.93
CA GLU A 191 2.94 -17.97 11.33
C GLU A 191 3.05 -17.96 9.79
N VAL A 192 2.63 -19.06 9.17
CA VAL A 192 2.58 -19.19 7.71
C VAL A 192 1.30 -18.58 7.16
N LEU A 193 1.41 -17.83 6.06
CA LEU A 193 0.28 -17.32 5.27
C LEU A 193 0.04 -18.26 4.10
N LEU A 194 -1.15 -18.85 4.07
CA LEU A 194 -1.62 -19.70 2.98
C LEU A 194 -2.48 -18.89 2.01
N ASP A 195 -2.22 -19.03 0.72
CA ASP A 195 -3.00 -18.36 -0.34
C ASP A 195 -4.09 -19.31 -0.86
N GLU A 196 -5.16 -19.44 -0.11
CA GLU A 196 -6.27 -20.34 -0.44
C GLU A 196 -7.46 -19.61 -1.05
N GLU A 197 -8.14 -20.25 -2.00
CA GLU A 197 -9.36 -19.70 -2.57
C GLU A 197 -10.51 -19.79 -1.55
N ASN A 198 -11.09 -18.65 -1.21
CA ASN A 198 -12.30 -18.55 -0.43
C ASN A 198 -13.31 -17.70 -1.19
N LEU A 199 -14.39 -18.33 -1.68
CA LEU A 199 -15.39 -17.67 -2.52
C LEU A 199 -16.03 -16.43 -1.87
N LYS A 200 -16.18 -16.43 -0.54
CA LYS A 200 -16.77 -15.29 0.17
C LYS A 200 -15.82 -14.11 0.17
N ILE A 201 -14.56 -14.37 0.50
CA ILE A 201 -13.49 -13.37 0.46
C ILE A 201 -13.31 -12.85 -0.97
N LYS A 202 -13.29 -13.73 -1.97
CA LYS A 202 -13.17 -13.38 -3.39
C LYS A 202 -14.20 -12.32 -3.84
N ASN A 203 -15.47 -12.48 -3.48
CA ASN A 203 -16.51 -11.48 -3.84
C ASN A 203 -16.25 -10.13 -3.16
N LYS A 204 -15.81 -10.14 -1.90
CA LYS A 204 -15.42 -8.94 -1.16
C LYS A 204 -14.19 -8.26 -1.79
N GLU A 205 -13.18 -9.03 -2.20
CA GLU A 205 -11.99 -8.54 -2.89
C GLU A 205 -12.36 -7.82 -4.21
N ILE A 206 -13.27 -8.38 -5.02
CA ILE A 206 -13.76 -7.77 -6.27
C ILE A 206 -14.37 -6.39 -5.99
N LEU A 207 -15.26 -6.29 -5.01
CA LEU A 207 -15.91 -5.03 -4.66
C LEU A 207 -14.92 -3.99 -4.13
N ILE A 208 -14.06 -4.37 -3.18
CA ILE A 208 -13.09 -3.46 -2.56
C ILE A 208 -12.10 -2.92 -3.59
N ASN A 209 -11.66 -3.75 -4.52
CA ASN A 209 -10.70 -3.36 -5.53
C ASN A 209 -11.21 -2.24 -6.43
N THR A 210 -12.52 -2.14 -6.68
CA THR A 210 -13.12 -1.12 -7.57
C THR A 210 -12.43 -1.01 -8.93
N CYS A 211 -11.94 -2.16 -9.44
CA CYS A 211 -11.18 -2.28 -10.69
C CYS A 211 -9.82 -1.54 -10.72
N LEU A 212 -9.24 -1.18 -9.58
CA LEU A 212 -8.02 -0.37 -9.53
C LEU A 212 -6.73 -1.16 -9.80
N MET A 213 -6.66 -2.41 -9.35
CA MET A 213 -5.47 -3.24 -9.55
C MET A 213 -5.79 -4.69 -9.84
N ASP A 214 -4.85 -5.38 -10.48
CA ASP A 214 -4.89 -6.81 -10.65
C ASP A 214 -4.67 -7.52 -9.32
N LEU A 215 -5.65 -8.34 -8.94
CA LEU A 215 -5.67 -9.04 -7.66
C LEU A 215 -4.73 -10.24 -7.61
N ARG A 216 -4.07 -10.63 -8.71
CA ARG A 216 -3.02 -11.67 -8.70
C ARG A 216 -1.88 -11.40 -7.70
N HIS A 217 -1.65 -10.13 -7.37
CA HIS A 217 -0.63 -9.72 -6.40
C HIS A 217 -1.19 -9.47 -4.98
N ALA A 218 -2.51 -9.38 -4.82
CA ALA A 218 -3.21 -9.18 -3.55
C ALA A 218 -3.52 -10.54 -2.90
N ARG A 219 -2.49 -11.18 -2.37
CA ARG A 219 -2.52 -12.55 -1.85
C ARG A 219 -2.99 -12.62 -0.40
N TRP A 220 -3.31 -13.84 0.04
CA TRP A 220 -3.55 -14.20 1.44
C TRP A 220 -4.78 -13.54 2.07
N GLY A 221 -5.71 -13.00 1.26
CA GLY A 221 -6.87 -12.27 1.76
C GLY A 221 -7.67 -13.01 2.84
N ALA A 222 -7.87 -14.33 2.67
CA ALA A 222 -8.57 -15.14 3.66
C ALA A 222 -7.80 -15.26 4.98
N ALA A 223 -6.50 -15.58 4.92
CA ALA A 223 -5.65 -15.68 6.10
C ALA A 223 -5.53 -14.34 6.86
N LEU A 224 -5.44 -13.22 6.12
CA LEU A 224 -5.37 -11.89 6.73
C LEU A 224 -6.68 -11.50 7.44
N VAL A 225 -7.83 -11.87 6.89
CA VAL A 225 -9.13 -11.68 7.56
C VAL A 225 -9.24 -12.56 8.81
N GLU A 226 -8.78 -13.81 8.74
CA GLU A 226 -8.75 -14.69 9.92
C GLU A 226 -7.88 -14.10 11.05
N ILE A 227 -6.68 -13.63 10.73
CA ILE A 227 -5.79 -12.97 11.68
C ILE A 227 -6.46 -11.73 12.27
N SER A 228 -7.08 -10.88 11.44
CA SER A 228 -7.81 -9.70 11.91
C SER A 228 -8.91 -10.06 12.91
N ASN A 229 -9.72 -11.07 12.60
CA ASN A 229 -10.81 -11.53 13.46
C ASN A 229 -10.29 -12.13 14.77
N ARG A 230 -9.15 -12.84 14.74
CA ARG A 230 -8.51 -13.42 15.93
C ARG A 230 -8.13 -12.36 16.97
N TYR A 231 -7.89 -11.13 16.52
CA TYR A 231 -7.51 -10.01 17.38
C TYR A 231 -8.62 -8.95 17.49
N ASP A 232 -9.87 -9.27 17.17
CA ASP A 232 -11.02 -8.35 17.24
C ASP A 232 -10.73 -6.99 16.58
N THR A 233 -10.07 -7.02 15.41
CA THR A 233 -9.59 -5.83 14.66
C THR A 233 -8.63 -4.90 15.43
N LYS A 234 -8.14 -5.30 16.60
CA LYS A 234 -7.08 -4.61 17.37
C LYS A 234 -5.69 -5.04 16.94
N ALA A 235 -5.46 -4.97 15.62
CA ALA A 235 -4.19 -5.30 15.00
C ALA A 235 -3.75 -4.19 14.04
N ILE A 236 -2.44 -4.05 13.87
CA ILE A 236 -1.82 -3.15 12.88
C ILE A 236 -0.98 -4.02 11.96
N PHE A 237 -1.35 -4.08 10.68
CA PHE A 237 -0.56 -4.76 9.67
C PHE A 237 0.53 -3.84 9.16
N TRP A 238 1.78 -4.26 9.29
CA TRP A 238 2.94 -3.50 8.84
C TRP A 238 3.57 -4.12 7.58
N LEU A 239 3.89 -3.25 6.63
CA LEU A 239 4.46 -3.58 5.33
C LEU A 239 5.81 -2.90 5.14
N GLY A 240 6.73 -3.56 4.44
CA GLY A 240 7.97 -2.95 3.93
C GLY A 240 7.81 -2.27 2.57
N GLN A 241 6.58 -1.97 2.14
CA GLN A 241 6.30 -1.53 0.77
C GLN A 241 6.89 -0.15 0.48
N GLY A 242 7.51 -0.02 -0.71
CA GLY A 242 8.04 1.24 -1.23
C GLY A 242 9.46 1.57 -0.78
N ALA A 243 10.03 0.82 0.17
CA ALA A 243 11.37 1.09 0.70
C ALA A 243 12.45 1.04 -0.37
N ASP A 244 12.44 -0.01 -1.19
CA ASP A 244 13.45 -0.26 -2.22
C ASP A 244 13.60 0.88 -3.23
N ALA A 245 12.50 1.60 -3.49
CA ALA A 245 12.48 2.79 -4.33
C ALA A 245 13.27 3.97 -3.75
N PHE A 246 13.56 3.99 -2.45
CA PHE A 246 14.31 5.06 -1.79
C PHE A 246 15.63 4.60 -1.17
N THR A 247 15.81 3.30 -0.94
CA THR A 247 16.98 2.75 -0.25
C THR A 247 17.90 1.94 -1.17
N THR A 248 17.61 1.90 -2.48
CA THR A 248 18.44 1.21 -3.47
C THR A 248 18.54 2.03 -4.75
N PRO A 249 19.53 1.75 -5.63
CA PRO A 249 19.64 2.42 -6.92
C PRO A 249 18.50 2.07 -7.90
N ASN A 250 17.55 1.20 -7.52
CA ASN A 250 16.42 0.82 -8.36
C ASN A 250 15.57 2.03 -8.76
N TRP A 251 15.57 3.12 -7.98
CA TRP A 251 14.95 4.41 -8.32
C TRP A 251 15.33 4.90 -9.72
N LYS A 252 16.57 4.63 -10.17
CA LYS A 252 17.07 4.95 -11.53
C LYS A 252 16.39 4.16 -12.64
N SER A 253 15.63 3.12 -12.31
CA SER A 253 14.89 2.26 -13.25
C SER A 253 13.38 2.48 -13.20
N PHE A 254 12.90 3.21 -12.18
CA PHE A 254 11.48 3.51 -12.01
C PHE A 254 11.06 4.63 -12.96
N PHE A 255 10.62 4.23 -14.16
CA PHE A 255 9.95 5.11 -15.10
C PHE A 255 8.57 4.57 -15.45
N HIS A 256 7.60 5.47 -15.52
CA HIS A 256 6.31 5.17 -16.09
C HIS A 256 6.39 5.31 -17.62
N ASN A 257 6.58 4.20 -18.32
CA ASN A 257 6.54 4.17 -19.77
C ASN A 257 5.07 4.08 -20.24
N THR A 258 4.35 5.20 -20.16
CA THR A 258 2.91 5.28 -20.44
C THR A 258 2.53 5.10 -21.90
N SER A 259 3.47 5.00 -22.84
CA SER A 259 3.12 4.75 -24.24
C SER A 259 3.99 3.68 -24.89
N THR A 260 3.34 2.79 -25.63
CA THR A 260 3.96 1.76 -26.49
C THR A 260 5.01 2.38 -27.42
N ARG A 261 4.77 3.63 -27.86
CA ARG A 261 5.71 4.41 -28.67
C ARG A 261 6.98 4.79 -27.89
N LYS A 262 6.85 5.24 -26.63
CA LYS A 262 8.01 5.51 -25.74
C LYS A 262 8.76 4.22 -25.40
N LYS A 263 8.08 3.10 -25.17
CA LYS A 263 8.72 1.78 -24.98
C LYS A 263 9.59 1.40 -26.19
N ARG A 264 9.05 1.53 -27.42
CA ARG A 264 9.81 1.28 -28.66
C ARG A 264 10.98 2.25 -28.85
N LEU A 265 10.78 3.54 -28.61
CA LEU A 265 11.83 4.55 -28.70
C LEU A 265 12.96 4.31 -27.68
N ASN A 266 12.62 3.93 -26.45
CA ASN A 266 13.61 3.62 -25.42
C ASN A 266 14.40 2.36 -25.77
N LYS A 267 13.75 1.33 -26.33
CA LYS A 267 14.44 0.16 -26.87
C LYS A 267 15.41 0.54 -27.99
N LEU A 268 15.01 1.42 -28.91
CA LEU A 268 15.89 1.94 -29.96
C LEU A 268 17.08 2.71 -29.36
N ARG A 269 16.84 3.62 -28.41
CA ARG A 269 17.90 4.39 -27.74
C ARG A 269 18.92 3.51 -27.03
N GLN A 270 18.47 2.42 -26.39
CA GLN A 270 19.37 1.43 -25.79
C GLN A 270 20.28 0.76 -26.84
N VAL A 271 19.73 0.39 -28.00
CA VAL A 271 20.51 -0.20 -29.12
C VAL A 271 21.59 0.77 -29.61
N PHE A 272 21.32 2.07 -29.63
CA PHE A 272 22.28 3.10 -30.08
C PHE A 272 23.22 3.62 -28.97
N GLY A 273 23.24 3.00 -27.78
CA GLY A 273 24.12 3.44 -26.69
C GLY A 273 23.83 4.83 -26.14
N LEU A 274 22.69 5.44 -26.52
CA LEU A 274 22.26 6.71 -25.99
C LEU A 274 21.76 6.46 -24.55
N ARG A 275 22.60 6.79 -23.57
CA ARG A 275 22.21 6.77 -22.14
C ARG A 275 20.86 7.46 -21.98
N LEU A 276 19.93 6.79 -21.31
CA LEU A 276 18.57 7.26 -21.06
C LEU A 276 18.59 8.67 -20.47
N ILE A 277 18.29 9.68 -21.29
CA ILE A 277 18.31 11.12 -20.95
C ILE A 277 17.30 11.49 -19.84
N ASN A 278 16.48 10.56 -19.35
CA ASN A 278 15.33 10.87 -18.49
C ASN A 278 15.40 10.29 -17.07
N GLN A 279 16.59 9.94 -16.55
CA GLN A 279 16.76 9.48 -15.16
C GLN A 279 16.80 10.64 -14.16
N THR A 280 15.76 11.48 -14.17
CA THR A 280 15.68 12.63 -13.27
C THR A 280 14.84 12.30 -12.02
N PRO A 281 15.12 12.94 -10.87
CA PRO A 281 14.29 12.82 -9.68
C PRO A 281 12.82 13.17 -9.93
N GLU A 282 12.53 14.06 -10.87
CA GLU A 282 11.16 14.45 -11.24
C GLU A 282 10.45 13.35 -12.04
N GLY A 283 11.17 12.63 -12.91
CA GLY A 283 10.67 11.43 -13.57
C GLY A 283 10.34 10.33 -12.57
N PHE A 284 11.23 10.12 -11.59
CA PHE A 284 11.01 9.19 -10.47
C PHE A 284 9.81 9.61 -9.60
N ALA A 285 9.70 10.88 -9.23
CA ALA A 285 8.58 11.40 -8.43
C ALA A 285 7.22 11.13 -9.09
N ASN A 286 7.13 11.31 -10.41
CA ASN A 286 5.92 10.99 -11.16
C ASN A 286 5.66 9.47 -11.19
N ALA A 287 6.70 8.65 -11.35
CA ALA A 287 6.55 7.19 -11.29
C ALA A 287 6.13 6.71 -9.88
N MET A 288 6.60 7.37 -8.82
CA MET A 288 6.14 7.10 -7.46
C MET A 288 4.64 7.32 -7.32
N TRP A 289 4.13 8.47 -7.77
CA TRP A 289 2.70 8.79 -7.68
C TRP A 289 1.80 7.94 -8.58
N SER A 290 2.20 7.75 -9.85
CA SER A 290 1.37 7.08 -10.86
C SER A 290 1.47 5.55 -10.80
N ARG A 291 2.60 5.00 -10.33
CA ARG A 291 2.83 3.56 -10.31
C ARG A 291 2.96 3.00 -8.90
N ILE A 292 3.90 3.49 -8.10
CA ILE A 292 4.14 2.87 -6.78
C ILE A 292 2.94 3.06 -5.86
N ALA A 293 2.41 4.28 -5.77
CA ALA A 293 1.24 4.57 -4.97
C ALA A 293 -0.03 3.84 -5.48
N MET A 294 -0.15 3.62 -6.80
CA MET A 294 -1.28 2.85 -7.35
C MET A 294 -1.13 1.35 -7.25
N TRP A 295 0.09 0.82 -7.16
CA TRP A 295 0.29 -0.60 -7.02
C TRP A 295 0.38 -1.01 -5.55
N GLN A 296 1.22 -0.34 -4.76
CA GLN A 296 1.47 -0.66 -3.36
C GLN A 296 0.56 0.13 -2.41
N GLY A 297 0.33 1.42 -2.67
CA GLY A 297 -0.59 2.24 -1.86
C GLY A 297 -2.04 1.76 -1.95
N VAL A 298 -2.54 1.45 -3.15
CA VAL A 298 -3.87 0.83 -3.34
C VAL A 298 -3.93 -0.55 -2.71
N HIS A 299 -2.86 -1.35 -2.78
CA HIS A 299 -2.81 -2.63 -2.07
C HIS A 299 -2.97 -2.46 -0.56
N THR A 300 -2.36 -1.42 0.02
CA THR A 300 -2.53 -1.07 1.44
C THR A 300 -3.99 -0.71 1.74
N SER A 301 -4.63 0.12 0.90
CA SER A 301 -6.06 0.48 1.05
C SER A 301 -6.98 -0.74 0.94
N PHE A 302 -6.70 -1.59 -0.04
CA PHE A 302 -7.40 -2.85 -0.27
C PHE A 302 -7.32 -3.76 0.96
N MET A 303 -6.12 -4.00 1.50
CA MET A 303 -5.94 -4.82 2.70
C MET A 303 -6.69 -4.22 3.88
N ARG A 304 -6.62 -2.90 4.07
CA ARG A 304 -7.29 -2.20 5.16
C ARG A 304 -8.81 -2.34 5.09
N ALA A 305 -9.39 -2.13 3.92
CA ALA A 305 -10.82 -2.34 3.70
C ALA A 305 -11.20 -3.83 3.88
N LEU A 306 -10.31 -4.75 3.50
CA LEU A 306 -10.55 -6.18 3.60
C LEU A 306 -10.57 -6.66 5.06
N THR A 307 -9.60 -6.22 5.87
CA THR A 307 -9.39 -6.67 7.25
C THR A 307 -10.10 -5.83 8.30
N GLY A 308 -10.41 -4.56 8.01
CA GLY A 308 -10.92 -3.62 9.02
C GLY A 308 -9.87 -3.17 10.05
N CYS A 309 -8.59 -3.46 9.80
CA CYS A 309 -7.46 -3.06 10.64
C CYS A 309 -6.67 -1.91 10.00
N LEU A 310 -5.82 -1.25 10.79
CA LEU A 310 -4.78 -0.40 10.22
C LEU A 310 -3.82 -1.25 9.37
N VAL A 311 -3.47 -0.71 8.21
CA VAL A 311 -2.45 -1.29 7.34
C VAL A 311 -1.53 -0.14 6.94
N LEU A 312 -0.26 -0.25 7.32
CA LEU A 312 0.73 0.81 7.20
C LEU A 312 2.00 0.25 6.57
N SER A 313 2.64 1.04 5.70
CA SER A 313 4.04 0.89 5.37
C SER A 313 4.88 1.72 6.33
N ALA A 314 5.87 1.10 6.99
CA ALA A 314 6.81 1.81 7.86
C ALA A 314 7.60 2.88 7.07
N TYR A 315 7.77 2.69 5.76
CA TYR A 315 8.52 3.58 4.89
C TYR A 315 7.71 4.79 4.36
N HIS A 316 6.46 4.90 4.78
CA HIS A 316 5.57 6.01 4.43
C HIS A 316 4.90 6.62 5.67
N GLY A 317 5.60 6.50 6.80
CA GLY A 317 5.36 7.26 8.02
C GLY A 317 5.34 8.78 7.83
N ARG A 318 4.82 9.52 8.82
CA ARG A 318 4.77 10.99 8.77
C ARG A 318 6.18 11.57 8.78
N GLU A 319 7.04 11.08 9.66
CA GLU A 319 8.42 11.51 9.77
C GLU A 319 9.24 10.99 8.60
N MET A 320 8.98 9.75 8.18
CA MET A 320 9.62 9.16 7.02
C MET A 320 9.34 9.96 5.74
N SER A 321 8.10 10.41 5.53
CA SER A 321 7.72 11.24 4.37
C SER A 321 8.49 12.56 4.32
N LYS A 322 8.80 13.17 5.47
CA LYS A 322 9.64 14.37 5.54
C LYS A 322 11.06 14.06 5.07
N VAL A 323 11.64 12.95 5.54
CA VAL A 323 12.97 12.49 5.11
C VAL A 323 12.98 12.23 3.60
N LEU A 324 11.97 11.52 3.08
CA LEU A 324 11.87 11.20 1.65
C LEU A 324 11.85 12.44 0.76
N VAL A 325 11.12 13.50 1.16
CA VAL A 325 11.10 14.79 0.46
C VAL A 325 12.49 15.43 0.44
N GLU A 326 13.29 15.24 1.49
CA GLU A 326 14.60 15.86 1.61
C GLU A 326 15.74 15.09 0.92
N LEU A 327 15.53 13.82 0.54
CA LEU A 327 16.57 12.99 -0.09
C LEU A 327 17.03 13.52 -1.45
N ASP A 328 18.35 13.61 -1.62
CA ASP A 328 19.00 13.64 -2.94
C ASP A 328 19.39 12.22 -3.33
N LEU A 329 18.49 11.50 -4.00
CA LEU A 329 18.69 10.12 -4.43
C LEU A 329 19.95 9.94 -5.29
N ASN A 330 20.35 10.97 -6.05
CA ASN A 330 21.54 10.93 -6.90
C ASN A 330 22.85 10.95 -6.13
N MET A 331 22.85 11.42 -4.89
CA MET A 331 24.05 11.50 -4.08
C MET A 331 24.01 10.55 -2.90
N ALA A 332 22.87 10.47 -2.21
CA ALA A 332 22.73 9.68 -1.00
C ALA A 332 22.55 8.18 -1.28
N ILE A 333 21.92 7.79 -2.41
CA ILE A 333 21.48 6.41 -2.66
C ILE A 333 22.17 5.84 -3.90
N GLN A 334 23.49 5.59 -3.78
CA GLN A 334 24.30 5.02 -4.88
C GLN A 334 24.43 3.51 -4.84
N ARG A 335 24.09 2.88 -3.71
CA ARG A 335 24.07 1.43 -3.51
C ARG A 335 22.86 1.02 -2.67
N ASP A 336 22.65 -0.27 -2.49
CA ASP A 336 21.64 -0.79 -1.57
C ASP A 336 22.10 -0.53 -0.12
N ILE A 337 21.40 0.37 0.58
CA ILE A 337 21.72 0.78 1.95
C ILE A 337 20.87 0.06 3.01
N ARG A 338 19.98 -0.85 2.61
CA ARG A 338 19.01 -1.48 3.53
C ARG A 338 19.66 -2.29 4.63
N SER A 339 20.78 -2.95 4.33
CA SER A 339 21.53 -3.69 5.36
C SER A 339 22.18 -2.75 6.38
N ILE A 340 22.65 -1.58 5.95
CA ILE A 340 23.21 -0.55 6.85
C ILE A 340 22.11 0.03 7.75
N ILE A 341 20.90 0.26 7.19
CA ILE A 341 19.73 0.65 7.97
C ILE A 341 19.40 -0.40 9.02
N GLY A 342 19.36 -1.69 8.67
CA GLY A 342 19.06 -2.74 9.64
C GLY A 342 20.12 -2.86 10.74
N GLU A 343 21.40 -2.76 10.41
CA GLU A 343 22.47 -2.75 11.42
C GLU A 343 22.33 -1.56 12.39
N LYS A 344 21.96 -0.38 11.86
CA LYS A 344 21.73 0.82 12.67
C LYS A 344 20.48 0.67 13.55
N LEU A 345 19.39 0.09 13.03
CA LEU A 345 18.18 -0.23 13.80
C LEU A 345 18.48 -1.22 14.92
N PHE A 346 19.26 -2.26 14.64
CA PHE A 346 19.52 -3.33 15.58
C PHE A 346 20.63 -3.03 16.61
N GLY A 347 21.51 -2.09 16.29
CA GLY A 347 22.68 -1.76 17.10
C GLY A 347 23.82 -2.78 17.01
N LYS A 348 23.72 -3.77 16.11
CA LYS A 348 24.74 -4.80 15.85
C LYS A 348 24.62 -5.33 14.41
N GLN A 349 25.58 -6.17 14.01
CA GLN A 349 25.56 -6.80 12.70
C GLN A 349 24.27 -7.65 12.50
N VAL A 350 23.66 -7.53 11.32
CA VAL A 350 22.45 -8.27 10.94
C VAL A 350 22.78 -9.29 9.85
N LYS A 351 22.35 -10.54 10.03
CA LYS A 351 22.46 -11.59 9.01
C LYS A 351 21.20 -11.64 8.17
N TYR A 352 21.31 -11.29 6.89
CA TYR A 352 20.21 -11.40 5.93
C TYR A 352 20.30 -12.69 5.11
N PRO A 353 19.17 -13.23 4.63
CA PRO A 353 19.18 -14.26 3.60
C PRO A 353 19.95 -13.80 2.35
N ALA A 354 20.73 -14.71 1.76
CA ALA A 354 21.50 -14.42 0.55
C ALA A 354 20.61 -14.24 -0.69
N ILE A 355 19.45 -14.90 -0.70
CA ILE A 355 18.43 -14.83 -1.75
C ILE A 355 17.11 -14.36 -1.14
N ASN A 356 16.28 -13.73 -1.98
CA ASN A 356 14.93 -13.29 -1.59
C ASN A 356 13.97 -13.54 -2.77
N PRO A 357 13.54 -14.80 -2.97
CA PRO A 357 12.62 -15.15 -4.04
C PRO A 357 11.27 -14.45 -3.85
N GLY A 358 10.69 -13.95 -4.95
CA GLY A 358 9.34 -13.41 -4.92
C GLY A 358 8.31 -14.53 -4.79
N PRO A 359 7.26 -14.38 -3.96
CA PRO A 359 6.15 -15.33 -3.93
C PRO A 359 5.44 -15.37 -5.29
N GLN A 360 4.93 -16.55 -5.64
CA GLN A 360 4.17 -16.76 -6.87
C GLN A 360 2.90 -15.88 -6.90
N VAL A 361 2.42 -15.58 -8.10
CA VAL A 361 1.15 -14.86 -8.27
C VAL A 361 -0.04 -15.78 -7.98
N SER A 362 -1.14 -15.21 -7.51
CA SER A 362 -2.36 -15.97 -7.20
C SER A 362 -3.16 -16.25 -8.48
N GLU A 363 -3.17 -17.49 -8.94
CA GLU A 363 -3.81 -17.84 -10.22
C GLU A 363 -5.34 -17.68 -10.18
N PHE A 364 -6.00 -18.03 -9.07
CA PHE A 364 -7.45 -17.92 -8.93
C PHE A 364 -7.95 -16.46 -8.83
N ARG A 365 -7.04 -15.50 -8.67
CA ARG A 365 -7.34 -14.05 -8.72
C ARG A 365 -7.14 -13.43 -10.10
N ALA A 366 -6.70 -14.20 -11.09
CA ALA A 366 -6.54 -13.71 -12.45
C ALA A 366 -7.87 -13.16 -13.01
N GLY A 367 -7.83 -11.91 -13.49
CA GLY A 367 -8.99 -11.27 -14.12
C GLY A 367 -10.07 -10.78 -13.15
N LEU A 368 -9.91 -10.90 -11.83
CA LEU A 368 -10.92 -10.43 -10.86
C LEU A 368 -11.11 -8.91 -10.82
N HIS A 369 -10.23 -8.15 -11.47
CA HIS A 369 -10.33 -6.70 -11.61
C HIS A 369 -11.24 -6.25 -12.76
N GLN A 370 -11.84 -7.18 -13.51
CA GLN A 370 -12.69 -6.85 -14.65
C GLN A 370 -13.97 -6.10 -14.22
N PRO A 371 -14.34 -5.00 -14.91
CA PRO A 371 -15.53 -4.22 -14.55
C PRO A 371 -16.83 -5.02 -14.50
N GLN A 372 -17.02 -5.99 -15.39
CA GLN A 372 -18.24 -6.81 -15.39
C GLN A 372 -18.40 -7.58 -14.07
N LEU A 373 -17.31 -8.10 -13.49
CA LEU A 373 -17.37 -8.81 -12.22
C LEU A 373 -17.74 -7.86 -11.09
N PHE A 374 -17.20 -6.63 -11.10
CA PHE A 374 -17.57 -5.60 -10.14
C PHE A 374 -19.06 -5.22 -10.26
N PHE A 375 -19.55 -4.92 -11.47
CA PHE A 375 -20.97 -4.59 -11.68
C PHE A 375 -21.90 -5.73 -11.27
N ASN A 376 -21.56 -6.98 -11.60
CA ASN A 376 -22.33 -8.14 -11.17
C ASN A 376 -22.43 -8.27 -9.64
N GLN A 377 -21.42 -7.81 -8.88
CA GLN A 377 -21.52 -7.78 -7.42
C GLN A 377 -22.32 -6.56 -6.95
N MET A 378 -22.17 -5.39 -7.58
CA MET A 378 -22.92 -4.18 -7.25
C MET A 378 -24.42 -4.33 -7.49
N GLU A 379 -24.84 -5.01 -8.56
CA GLU A 379 -26.27 -5.25 -8.88
C GLU A 379 -26.99 -6.13 -7.86
N LYS A 380 -26.24 -6.93 -7.09
CA LYS A 380 -26.81 -7.71 -5.98
C LYS A 380 -27.10 -6.85 -4.75
N LEU A 381 -26.69 -5.59 -4.76
CA LEU A 381 -26.85 -4.67 -3.64
C LEU A 381 -28.07 -3.79 -3.89
N GLU A 382 -29.15 -4.06 -3.17
CA GLU A 382 -30.44 -3.38 -3.36
C GLU A 382 -30.38 -1.87 -3.07
N ASN A 383 -29.39 -1.43 -2.28
CA ASN A 383 -29.27 -0.06 -1.80
C ASN A 383 -28.45 0.88 -2.71
N ILE A 384 -27.84 0.39 -3.79
CA ILE A 384 -27.00 1.20 -4.68
C ILE A 384 -27.59 1.32 -6.08
N LYS A 385 -27.91 2.54 -6.48
CA LYS A 385 -28.35 2.81 -7.85
C LYS A 385 -27.17 2.92 -8.80
N VAL A 386 -27.05 2.02 -9.78
CA VAL A 386 -26.06 2.13 -10.87
C VAL A 386 -26.61 3.02 -11.98
N ILE A 387 -25.87 4.07 -12.34
CA ILE A 387 -26.24 5.07 -13.34
C ILE A 387 -25.15 5.05 -14.43
N THR A 388 -25.51 4.63 -15.64
CA THR A 388 -24.58 4.33 -16.75
C THR A 388 -24.38 5.43 -17.77
#